data_AF-A0A7J3WB09-F1
#
_entry.id   AF-A0A7J3WB09-F1
#
_cell.length_a   1.000
_cell.length_b   1.000
_cell.length_c   1.000
_cell.angle_alpha   90.00
_cell.angle_beta   90.00
_cell.angle_gamma   90.00
#
_symmetry.space_group_name_H-M   'P 1'
#
loop_
_entity.id
_entity.type
_entity.pdbx_description
1 polymer ?
#
loop_
_entity_poly.entity_id
_entity_poly.type
_entity_poly.pdbx_seq_one_letter_code
_entity_poly.pdbx_strand_id
1 'polypeptide(L)' 'EVILISALNRKESRGAHARLDYPKRDDVNFLKHTLAYYTEDGPRIEYISPVITEYAPTERRY' A
#
# COMPACT_ATOMS: atom_id res chain seq x y z
N GLU A 1 2.98 7.58 -14.62
CA GLU A 1 3.95 7.84 -13.53
C GLU A 1 3.42 7.49 -12.13
N VAL A 2 2.21 7.92 -11.78
CA VAL A 2 1.59 7.73 -10.45
C VAL A 2 1.67 6.28 -9.93
N ILE A 3 1.33 5.29 -10.77
CA ILE A 3 1.35 3.87 -10.38
C ILE A 3 2.76 3.42 -10.02
N LEU A 4 3.76 3.81 -10.81
CA LEU A 4 5.16 3.43 -10.60
C LEU A 4 5.68 4.00 -9.27
N ILE A 5 5.44 5.29 -9.02
CA ILE A 5 5.87 5.98 -7.78
C ILE A 5 5.16 5.37 -6.56
N SER A 6 3.86 5.10 -6.66
CA SER A 6 3.09 4.48 -5.58
C SER A 6 3.58 3.05 -5.28
N ALA A 7 3.84 2.26 -6.33
CA ALA A 7 4.35 0.89 -6.22
C ALA A 7 5.76 0.84 -5.62
N LEU A 8 6.62 1.80 -5.99
CA LEU A 8 7.98 1.91 -5.48
C LEU A 8 7.99 2.23 -3.97
N ASN A 9 7.11 3.13 -3.54
CA ASN A 9 6.97 3.52 -2.13
C ASN A 9 6.32 2.43 -1.26
N ARG A 10 5.43 1.59 -1.82
CA ARG A 10 4.80 0.47 -1.11
C ARG A 10 5.71 -0.75 -1.08
N LYS A 11 6.48 -0.89 0.01
CA LYS A 11 7.47 -1.96 0.24
C LYS A 11 6.86 -3.18 0.95
N GLU A 12 5.77 -3.70 0.40
CA GLU A 12 5.14 -4.95 0.83
C GLU A 12 4.54 -5.67 -0.39
N SER A 13 4.03 -6.89 -0.17
CA SER A 13 3.18 -7.59 -1.13
C SER A 13 1.79 -7.82 -0.56
N ARG A 14 0.75 -7.36 -1.26
CA ARG A 14 -0.65 -7.48 -0.86
C ARG A 14 -1.58 -7.52 -2.07
N GLY A 15 -2.33 -8.61 -2.22
CA GLY A 15 -3.28 -8.77 -3.32
C GLY A 15 -2.56 -8.81 -4.67
N ALA A 16 -2.93 -7.92 -5.59
CA ALA A 16 -2.33 -7.83 -6.92
C ALA A 16 -0.96 -7.11 -6.96
N HIS A 17 -0.61 -6.36 -5.91
CA HIS A 17 0.71 -5.74 -5.80
C HIS A 17 1.68 -6.74 -5.16
N ALA A 18 2.62 -7.25 -5.94
CA ALA A 18 3.60 -8.25 -5.50
C ALA A 18 5.02 -7.79 -5.84
N ARG A 19 5.91 -7.95 -4.88
CA ARG A 19 7.30 -7.51 -4.91
C ARG A 19 8.20 -8.64 -4.44
N LEU A 20 9.18 -9.01 -5.25
CA LEU A 20 10.13 -10.09 -4.91
C LEU A 20 11.08 -9.69 -3.78
N ASP A 21 11.41 -8.40 -3.67
CA ASP A 21 12.24 -7.83 -2.60
C ASP A 21 11.46 -7.67 -1.27
N TYR A 22 10.13 -7.59 -1.32
CA TYR A 22 9.24 -7.54 -0.16
C TYR A 22 8.06 -8.51 -0.31
N PRO A 23 8.30 -9.83 -0.22
CA PRO A 23 7.30 -10.85 -0.61
C PRO A 23 6.17 -11.02 0.40
N LYS A 24 6.32 -10.51 1.62
CA LYS A 24 5.35 -10.67 2.71
C LYS A 24 4.42 -9.46 2.80
N ARG A 25 3.23 -9.70 3.35
CA ARG A 25 2.31 -8.64 3.78
C ARG A 25 2.85 -7.97 5.04
N ASP A 26 2.80 -6.65 5.10
CA ASP A 26 3.26 -5.86 6.25
C ASP A 26 2.12 -4.98 6.77
N ASP A 27 1.35 -5.53 7.73
CA ASP A 27 0.25 -4.81 8.35
C ASP A 27 0.72 -3.76 9.38
N VAL A 28 1.98 -3.78 9.81
CA VAL A 28 2.50 -2.78 10.76
C VAL A 28 2.78 -1.47 10.04
N ASN A 29 3.43 -1.53 8.88
CA ASN A 29 3.85 -0.32 8.14
C ASN A 29 2.89 0.08 7.02
N PHE A 30 2.18 -0.89 6.41
CA PHE A 30 1.44 -0.68 5.16
C PHE A 30 -0.05 -1.05 5.22
N LEU A 31 -0.61 -1.21 6.42
CA LEU A 31 -2.07 -1.22 6.63
C LEU A 31 -2.64 0.20 6.49
N LYS A 32 -2.52 0.75 5.28
CA LYS A 32 -2.92 2.10 4.87
C LYS A 32 -3.19 2.15 3.37
N HIS A 33 -4.07 3.07 2.97
CA HIS A 33 -4.29 3.38 1.57
C HIS A 33 -3.21 4.36 1.09
N THR A 34 -2.70 4.13 -0.11
CA THR A 34 -1.80 5.07 -0.79
C THR A 34 -2.66 6.06 -1.56
N LEU A 35 -2.52 7.34 -1.26
CA LEU A 35 -3.17 8.44 -1.95
C LEU A 35 -2.13 9.17 -2.79
N ALA A 36 -2.48 9.51 -4.03
CA ALA A 36 -1.60 10.27 -4.91
C ALA A 36 -2.31 11.55 -5.34
N TYR A 37 -1.69 12.68 -5.04
CA TYR A 37 -2.17 14.00 -5.40
C TYR A 37 -1.30 14.59 -6.51
N TYR A 38 -1.92 15.21 -7.49
CA TYR A 38 -1.20 15.92 -8.54
C TYR A 38 -0.53 17.18 -7.96
N THR A 39 0.74 17.39 -8.27
CA THR A 39 1.48 18.64 -8.03
C THR A 39 2.36 18.96 -9.24
N GLU A 40 2.84 20.19 -9.36
CA GLU A 40 3.68 20.62 -10.48
C GLU A 40 5.02 19.88 -10.54
N ASP A 41 5.57 19.49 -9.38
CA ASP A 41 6.85 18.78 -9.25
C ASP A 41 6.70 17.24 -9.37
N GLY A 42 5.48 16.73 -9.57
CA GLY A 42 5.17 15.30 -9.64
C GLY A 42 4.07 14.86 -8.67
N PRO A 43 3.70 13.57 -8.63
CA PRO A 43 2.64 13.11 -7.74
C PRO A 43 3.10 13.02 -6.29
N ARG A 44 2.45 13.78 -5.40
CA ARG A 44 2.67 13.71 -3.95
C ARG A 44 1.96 12.49 -3.38
N ILE A 45 2.70 11.64 -2.68
CA ILE A 45 2.16 10.43 -2.05
C ILE A 45 1.85 10.71 -0.58
N GLU A 46 0.61 10.40 -0.18
CA GLU A 46 0.17 10.44 1.20
C GLU A 46 -0.48 9.11 1.58
N TYR A 47 -0.72 8.94 2.88
CA TYR A 47 -1.31 7.72 3.40
C TYR A 47 -2.45 8.01 4.35
N ILE A 48 -3.50 7.19 4.27
CA ILE A 48 -4.62 7.24 5.19
C ILE A 48 -4.87 5.85 5.77
N SER A 49 -5.10 5.77 7.08
CA SER A 49 -5.44 4.53 7.76
C SER A 49 -6.82 4.06 7.31
N PRO A 50 -7.00 2.75 7.04
CA PRO A 50 -8.32 2.21 6.76
C PRO A 50 -9.15 2.21 8.05
N VAL A 51 -10.47 2.33 7.90
CA VAL A 51 -11.38 2.08 9.01
C VAL A 51 -11.58 0.57 9.12
N ILE A 52 -11.09 -0.03 10.22
CA ILE A 52 -11.35 -1.43 10.53
C ILE A 52 -12.64 -1.48 11.35
N THR A 53 -13.64 -2.20 10.85
CA THR A 53 -14.92 -2.40 11.53
C THR A 53 -14.92 -3.74 12.24
N GLU A 54 -15.58 -4.75 11.67
CA GLU A 54 -15.88 -6.01 12.34
C GLU A 54 -14.76 -7.06 12.21
N TYR A 55 -14.04 -7.02 11.09
CA TYR A 55 -13.05 -8.05 10.76
C TYR A 55 -11.64 -7.50 10.90
N ALA A 56 -10.92 -8.02 11.90
CA ALA A 56 -9.51 -7.71 12.08
C ALA A 56 -8.67 -8.29 10.91
N PRO A 57 -7.57 -7.63 10.52
CA PRO A 57 -6.67 -8.14 9.49
C PRO A 57 -6.04 -9.48 9.91
N THR A 58 -6.42 -10.56 9.24
CA THR A 58 -5.83 -11.89 9.42
C THR A 58 -5.14 -12.35 8.14
N GLU A 59 -4.24 -13.32 8.25
CA GLU A 59 -3.55 -13.88 7.07
C GLU A 59 -4.58 -14.51 6.12
N ARG A 60 -4.49 -14.18 4.83
CA ARG A 60 -5.41 -14.72 3.81
C ARG A 60 -4.85 -16.03 3.26
N ARG A 61 -5.53 -17.14 3.54
CA ARG A 61 -5.27 -18.47 2.98
C ARG A 61 -6.46 -18.88 2.10
N TYR A 62 -6.17 -19.50 0.96
CA TYR A 62 -7.17 -20.06 0.04
C TYR A 62 -7.29 -21.57 0.22
#